data_AF-A0A0J8QZ41-F1
#
_entry.id   AF-A0A0J8QZ41-F1
#
_cell.length_a   1.000
_cell.length_b   1.000
_cell.length_c   1.000
_cell.angle_alpha   90.00
_cell.angle_beta   90.00
_cell.angle_gamma   90.00
#
_symmetry.space_group_name_H-M   'P 1'
#
loop_
_entity.id
_entity.type
_entity.pdbx_description
1 polymer ?
#
loop_
_entity_poly.entity_id
_entity_poly.type
_entity_poly.pdbx_seq_one_letter_code
_entity_poly.pdbx_strand_id
1 'polypeptide(L)'
;MPPTPQSKNGRQRSRSHEEEYVVFLQGIPPQCRWQELKDLVRQTALHIRQAVVYDDCHGHPTGLGQIIIKNEDEAWTTYTQIG
;
A
#
# COMPACT_ATOMS: atom_id res chain seq x y z
N MET A 1 27.30 -1.33 -17.41
CA MET A 1 25.90 -0.87 -17.30
C MET A 1 25.21 -1.80 -16.31
N PRO A 2 24.62 -1.33 -15.20
CA PRO A 2 23.79 -2.19 -14.35
C PRO A 2 22.29 -2.06 -14.72
N PRO A 3 21.47 -3.09 -14.43
CA PRO A 3 20.09 -3.17 -14.88
C PRO A 3 19.18 -2.19 -14.12
N THR A 4 18.20 -1.66 -14.83
CA THR A 4 17.10 -0.82 -14.33
C THR A 4 16.14 -1.62 -13.42
N PRO A 5 15.79 -1.13 -12.22
CA PRO A 5 14.59 -1.58 -11.53
C PRO A 5 13.40 -0.79 -12.07
N GLN A 6 12.62 -1.48 -12.89
CA GLN A 6 11.37 -1.00 -13.45
C GLN A 6 10.36 -0.82 -12.30
N SER A 7 10.19 0.40 -11.76
CA SER A 7 9.10 0.71 -10.83
C SER A 7 7.78 0.73 -11.60
N LYS A 8 7.26 -0.47 -11.85
CA LYS A 8 5.96 -0.75 -12.45
C LYS A 8 4.90 -0.65 -11.36
N ASN A 9 4.45 0.53 -11.00
CA ASN A 9 3.21 0.60 -10.22
C ASN A 9 2.26 1.73 -10.63
N GLY A 10 2.23 2.00 -11.95
CA GLY A 10 1.20 2.81 -12.60
C GLY A 10 -0.08 2.04 -12.89
N ARG A 11 -0.64 1.30 -11.92
CA ARG A 11 -1.97 0.68 -12.08
C ARG A 11 -3.03 1.57 -11.47
N GLN A 12 -3.16 2.78 -12.02
CA GLN A 12 -4.30 3.66 -11.82
C GLN A 12 -5.53 3.00 -12.47
N ARG A 13 -6.04 1.91 -11.89
CA ARG A 13 -7.18 1.18 -12.47
C ARG A 13 -8.47 1.73 -11.89
N SER A 14 -9.13 2.48 -12.76
CA SER A 14 -10.57 2.75 -12.77
C SER A 14 -11.11 3.51 -11.57
N ARG A 15 -11.41 4.79 -11.80
CA ARG A 15 -12.44 5.56 -11.10
C ARG A 15 -13.75 4.78 -11.13
N SER A 16 -14.02 4.02 -10.08
CA SER A 16 -15.36 3.49 -9.79
C SER A 16 -15.68 4.06 -8.42
N HIS A 17 -16.58 5.04 -8.42
CA HIS A 17 -16.99 5.85 -7.28
C HIS A 17 -17.85 5.00 -6.32
N GLU A 18 -17.22 4.03 -5.68
CA GLU A 18 -17.63 3.48 -4.38
C GLU A 18 -16.77 4.19 -3.34
N GLU A 19 -17.26 4.46 -2.13
CA GLU A 19 -16.44 5.06 -1.07
C GLU A 19 -15.17 4.22 -0.84
N GLU A 20 -14.01 4.80 -1.18
CA GLU A 20 -12.70 4.17 -1.07
C GLU A 20 -11.87 4.94 -0.05
N TYR A 21 -11.38 4.24 0.96
CA TYR A 21 -10.58 4.76 2.04
C TYR A 21 -9.10 4.50 1.77
N VAL A 22 -8.30 5.56 1.84
CA VAL A 22 -6.87 5.49 1.59
C VAL A 22 -6.11 5.56 2.91
N VAL A 23 -5.39 4.48 3.24
CA VAL A 23 -4.54 4.40 4.42
C VAL A 23 -3.08 4.59 4.01
N PHE A 24 -2.44 5.61 4.55
CA PHE A 24 -1.02 5.87 4.37
C PHE A 24 -0.23 5.26 5.52
N LEU A 25 0.83 4.54 5.17
CA LEU A 25 1.70 3.85 6.11
C LEU A 25 3.11 4.41 5.96
N GLN A 26 3.77 4.74 7.07
CA GLN A 26 5.12 5.28 7.12
C GLN A 26 6.00 4.38 8.01
N GLY A 27 7.32 4.34 7.74
CA GLY A 27 8.27 3.54 8.53
C GLY A 27 8.36 2.06 8.15
N ILE A 28 7.89 1.70 6.96
CA ILE A 28 7.94 0.32 6.47
C ILE A 28 9.41 -0.08 6.18
N PRO A 29 9.89 -1.23 6.68
CA PRO A 29 11.29 -1.62 6.48
C PRO A 29 11.63 -1.83 5.00
N PRO A 30 12.91 -1.69 4.61
CA PRO A 30 13.33 -1.72 3.21
C PRO A 30 13.15 -3.09 2.51
N GLN A 31 12.76 -4.11 3.24
CA GLN A 31 12.41 -5.43 2.70
C GLN A 31 10.90 -5.61 2.48
N CYS A 32 10.07 -4.76 3.07
CA CYS A 32 8.63 -4.85 2.97
C CYS A 32 8.16 -4.32 1.62
N ARG A 33 7.48 -5.21 0.88
CA ARG A 33 6.93 -4.93 -0.44
C ARG A 33 5.43 -4.66 -0.34
N TRP A 34 4.84 -4.22 -1.45
CA TRP A 34 3.38 -4.10 -1.59
C TRP A 34 2.63 -5.40 -1.26
N GLN A 35 3.28 -6.56 -1.40
CA GLN A 35 2.72 -7.86 -1.00
C GLN A 35 2.58 -7.98 0.52
N GLU A 36 3.65 -7.71 1.27
CA GLU A 36 3.64 -7.74 2.73
C GLU A 36 2.68 -6.71 3.30
N LEU A 37 2.69 -5.50 2.75
CA LEU A 37 1.77 -4.43 3.12
C LEU A 37 0.31 -4.87 2.93
N LYS A 38 0.02 -5.49 1.78
CA LYS A 38 -1.30 -6.05 1.49
C LYS A 38 -1.65 -7.19 2.45
N ASP A 39 -0.70 -8.04 2.81
CA ASP A 39 -0.93 -9.19 3.69
C ASP A 39 -1.19 -8.77 5.14
N LEU A 40 -0.41 -7.80 5.65
CA LEU A 40 -0.61 -7.17 6.95
C LEU A 40 -2.01 -6.58 7.05
N VAL A 41 -2.41 -5.78 6.06
CA VAL A 41 -3.74 -5.19 6.06
C VAL A 41 -4.81 -6.24 5.77
N ARG A 42 -4.49 -7.39 5.16
CA ARG A 42 -5.47 -8.48 4.97
C ARG A 42 -5.92 -9.12 6.27
N GLN A 43 -5.14 -8.96 7.33
CA GLN A 43 -5.48 -9.42 8.67
C GLN A 43 -6.51 -8.50 9.34
N THR A 44 -6.54 -7.22 8.98
CA THR A 44 -7.44 -6.20 9.55
C THR A 44 -8.57 -5.78 8.61
N ALA A 45 -8.41 -5.96 7.30
CA ALA A 45 -9.32 -5.56 6.24
C ALA A 45 -9.32 -6.60 5.12
N LEU A 46 -10.47 -7.21 4.85
CA LEU A 46 -10.65 -8.16 3.76
C LEU A 46 -10.88 -7.43 2.43
N HIS A 47 -11.47 -6.22 2.44
CA HIS A 47 -11.81 -5.48 1.22
C HIS A 47 -10.69 -4.55 0.74
N ILE A 48 -9.49 -5.09 0.55
CA ILE A 48 -8.36 -4.36 -0.02
C ILE A 48 -8.50 -4.29 -1.53
N ARG A 49 -8.65 -3.06 -2.04
CA ARG A 49 -8.64 -2.78 -3.48
C ARG A 49 -7.23 -2.78 -4.04
N GLN A 50 -6.32 -2.06 -3.39
CA GLN A 50 -4.98 -1.84 -3.90
C GLN A 50 -3.99 -1.61 -2.76
N ALA A 51 -2.76 -2.10 -2.95
CA ALA A 51 -1.64 -1.85 -2.07
C ALA A 51 -0.46 -1.36 -2.91
N VAL A 52 0.19 -0.31 -2.46
CA VAL A 52 1.32 0.35 -3.12
C VAL A 52 2.39 0.60 -2.07
N VAL A 53 3.64 0.32 -2.40
CA VAL A 53 4.80 0.74 -1.61
C VAL A 53 5.64 1.61 -2.51
N TYR A 54 6.09 2.73 -1.99
CA TYR A 54 6.93 3.68 -2.69
C TYR A 54 8.41 3.35 -2.46
N ASP A 55 9.17 3.36 -3.54
CA ASP A 55 10.62 3.22 -3.57
C ASP A 55 11.29 4.59 -3.83
N ASP A 56 12.43 4.83 -3.18
CA ASP A 56 13.32 5.95 -3.49
C ASP A 56 14.13 5.66 -4.75
N CYS A 57 14.57 6.73 -5.43
CA CYS A 57 15.40 6.69 -6.63
C CYS A 57 16.68 5.84 -6.50
N HIS A 58 17.17 5.61 -5.28
CA HIS A 58 18.31 4.73 -5.01
C HIS A 58 17.95 3.24 -4.89
N GLY A 59 16.69 2.86 -5.08
CA GLY A 59 16.19 1.51 -4.82
C GLY A 59 16.03 1.20 -3.31
N HIS A 60 16.12 2.22 -2.47
CA HIS A 60 15.82 2.12 -1.04
C HIS A 60 14.34 2.41 -0.85
N PRO A 61 13.56 1.54 -0.19
CA PRO A 61 12.18 1.91 0.13
C PRO A 61 12.20 3.14 1.02
N THR A 62 11.46 4.17 0.60
CA THR A 62 11.25 5.40 1.41
C THR A 62 10.52 5.09 2.72
N GLY A 63 10.07 3.83 2.88
CA GLY A 63 9.25 3.38 4.00
C GLY A 63 7.81 3.90 3.92
N LEU A 64 7.41 4.38 2.74
CA LEU A 64 6.07 4.89 2.49
C LEU A 64 5.24 3.85 1.75
N GLY A 65 4.03 3.63 2.23
CA GLY A 65 3.05 2.73 1.62
C GLY A 65 1.68 3.38 1.59
N GLN A 66 0.86 2.96 0.63
CA GLN A 66 -0.52 3.37 0.48
C GLN A 66 -1.38 2.13 0.24
N ILE A 67 -2.46 1.99 1.01
CA ILE A 67 -3.50 0.99 0.77
C ILE A 67 -4.82 1.68 0.48
N ILE A 68 -5.58 1.11 -0.44
CA ILE A 68 -6.94 1.50 -0.74
C ILE A 68 -7.87 0.38 -0.29
N ILE A 69 -8.81 0.71 0.59
CA ILE A 69 -9.79 -0.19 1.21
C ILE A 69 -11.18 0.29 0.80
N LYS A 70 -12.10 -0.62 0.47
CA LYS A 70 -13.46 -0.25 0.05
C LYS A 70 -14.44 -0.01 1.22
N ASN A 71 -14.05 -0.34 2.44
CA ASN A 71 -14.93 -0.32 3.60
C ASN A 71 -14.35 0.60 4.68
N GLU A 72 -15.20 1.49 5.23
CA GLU A 72 -14.79 2.47 6.24
C GLU A 72 -14.31 1.81 7.53
N ASP A 73 -15.12 0.90 8.07
CA ASP A 73 -14.86 0.22 9.34
C ASP A 73 -13.54 -0.58 9.31
N GLU A 74 -13.24 -1.17 8.16
CA GLU A 74 -11.99 -1.90 7.95
C GLU A 74 -10.80 -0.94 7.82
N ALA A 75 -11.00 0.21 7.17
CA ALA A 75 -9.97 1.25 7.07
C ALA A 75 -9.64 1.86 8.43
N TRP A 76 -10.67 2.16 9.23
CA TRP A 76 -10.53 2.63 10.60
C TRP A 76 -9.83 1.61 11.50
N THR A 77 -10.24 0.34 11.42
CA THR A 77 -9.62 -0.76 12.16
C THR A 77 -8.14 -0.90 11.77
N THR A 78 -7.85 -0.87 10.47
CA THR A 78 -6.48 -0.93 9.95
C THR A 78 -5.63 0.23 10.45
N TYR A 79 -6.16 1.45 10.43
CA TYR A 79 -5.47 2.63 10.96
C TYR A 79 -5.18 2.50 12.46
N THR A 80 -6.16 2.06 13.25
CA THR A 80 -6.03 1.89 14.71
C THR A 80 -5.10 0.74 15.09
N GLN A 81 -5.06 -0.34 14.32
CA GLN A 81 -4.27 -1.53 14.66
C GLN A 81 -2.77 -1.35 14.32
N ILE A 82 -2.46 -0.48 13.35
CA ILE A 82 -1.10 -0.32 12.82
C ILE A 82 -0.45 1.02 13.28
N GLY A 83 -1.25 1.99 13.74
CA GLY A 83 -0.79 3.26 14.31
C GLY A 83 -0.37 3.15 15.76
#